data_AF-A0A7Y6AP65-F1
#
_entry.id   AF-A0A7Y6AP65-F1
#
_cell.length_a   1.000
_cell.length_b   1.000
_cell.length_c   1.000
_cell.angle_alpha   90.00
_cell.angle_beta   90.00
_cell.angle_gamma   90.00
#
_symmetry.space_group_name_H-M   'P 1'
#
loop_
_entity.id
_entity.type
_entity.pdbx_description
1 polymer ?
#
loop_
_entity_poly.entity_id
_entity_poly.type
_entity_poly.pdbx_seq_one_letter_code
_entity_poly.pdbx_strand_id
1 'polypeptide(L)'
;MTTAPAGWKSYTTSDGTLTFDYPGTWSVKEVDGAAALVSDYGKTMARLRTQVGPGPACTTKSQFMVYDSAPIPALAQSGTTPRFTYEARVNATAADPSKPNTFAYGITAAPEPTGTEACPISHVFPWPPRSASFGGVYDPFDTTPGKPMHVDTPEVYKDTTEYKYIKQAMMSLRPAGK
;
A
#
# COMPACT_ATOMS: atom_id res chain seq x y z
N MET A 1 -13.21 -5.47 -19.47
CA MET A 1 -11.95 -4.71 -19.68
C MET A 1 -12.15 -3.25 -19.34
N THR A 2 -11.86 -2.88 -18.10
CA THR A 2 -11.82 -1.47 -17.67
C THR A 2 -10.53 -0.84 -18.21
N THR A 3 -10.64 0.14 -19.10
CA THR A 3 -9.49 0.87 -19.66
C THR A 3 -8.86 1.75 -18.58
N ALA A 4 -7.53 1.82 -18.55
CA ALA A 4 -6.81 2.71 -17.67
C ALA A 4 -7.22 4.18 -17.89
N PRO A 5 -7.17 5.04 -16.85
CA PRO A 5 -7.40 6.47 -17.00
C PRO A 5 -6.47 7.10 -18.06
N ALA A 6 -6.88 8.24 -18.62
CA ALA A 6 -6.03 8.96 -19.57
C ALA A 6 -4.66 9.28 -18.95
N GLY A 7 -3.58 8.99 -19.67
CA GLY A 7 -2.20 9.18 -19.20
C GLY A 7 -1.69 8.08 -18.25
N TRP A 8 -2.50 7.06 -17.96
CA TRP A 8 -2.11 5.90 -17.15
C TRP A 8 -1.86 4.68 -18.04
N LYS A 9 -1.03 3.78 -17.53
CA LYS A 9 -0.73 2.46 -18.12
C LYS A 9 -1.21 1.38 -17.17
N SER A 10 -1.47 0.19 -17.69
CA SER A 10 -1.75 -1.00 -16.87
C SER A 10 -0.53 -1.90 -16.79
N TYR A 11 -0.33 -2.52 -15.65
CA TYR A 11 0.61 -3.63 -15.47
C TYR A 11 -0.16 -4.84 -14.98
N THR A 12 0.13 -6.01 -15.55
CA THR A 12 -0.41 -7.30 -15.12
C THR A 12 0.73 -8.11 -14.51
N THR A 13 0.48 -8.72 -13.35
CA THR A 13 1.45 -9.55 -12.65
C THR A 13 1.96 -10.68 -13.54
N SER A 14 3.20 -11.12 -13.31
CA SER A 14 3.83 -12.21 -14.07
C SER A 14 3.05 -13.53 -14.03
N ASP A 15 2.28 -13.78 -12.96
CA ASP A 15 1.35 -14.91 -12.86
C ASP A 15 0.01 -14.71 -13.59
N GLY A 16 -0.21 -13.53 -14.18
CA GLY A 16 -1.39 -13.21 -14.96
C GLY A 16 -2.66 -13.06 -14.14
N THR A 17 -2.59 -12.93 -12.81
CA THR A 17 -3.79 -12.96 -11.95
C THR A 17 -4.29 -11.57 -11.56
N LEU A 18 -3.42 -10.58 -11.41
CA LEU A 18 -3.77 -9.23 -10.98
C LEU A 18 -3.30 -8.18 -11.97
N THR A 19 -4.09 -7.12 -12.11
CA THR A 19 -3.74 -5.94 -12.90
C THR A 19 -3.97 -4.70 -12.06
N PHE A 20 -3.07 -3.72 -12.15
CA PHE A 20 -3.29 -2.37 -11.63
C PHE A 20 -2.82 -1.33 -12.65
N ASP A 21 -3.38 -0.13 -12.53
CA ASP A 21 -3.02 1.02 -13.36
C ASP A 21 -2.01 1.91 -12.62
N TYR A 22 -1.11 2.54 -13.36
CA TYR A 22 -0.10 3.47 -12.82
C TYR A 22 0.12 4.66 -13.75
N PRO A 23 0.63 5.81 -13.25
CA PRO A 23 0.94 6.96 -14.10
C PRO A 23 1.92 6.60 -15.21
N GLY A 24 1.69 7.08 -16.44
CA GLY A 24 2.50 6.71 -17.60
C GLY A 24 3.96 7.17 -17.54
N THR A 25 4.27 8.16 -16.68
CA THR A 25 5.62 8.65 -16.37
C THR A 25 6.36 7.79 -15.34
N TRP A 26 5.63 6.97 -14.59
CA TRP A 26 6.19 6.02 -13.64
C TRP A 26 6.52 4.70 -14.35
N SER A 27 7.19 3.80 -13.63
CA SER A 27 7.55 2.47 -14.15
C SER A 27 7.21 1.37 -13.17
N VAL A 28 7.06 0.14 -13.69
CA VAL A 28 6.97 -1.07 -12.87
C VAL A 28 8.19 -1.93 -13.18
N LYS A 29 8.91 -2.35 -12.13
CA LYS A 29 10.10 -3.22 -12.22
C LYS A 29 9.88 -4.49 -11.41
N GLU A 30 10.15 -5.63 -12.00
CA GLU A 30 10.14 -6.91 -11.29
C GLU A 30 11.45 -7.07 -10.52
N VAL A 31 11.36 -7.18 -9.19
CA VAL A 31 12.50 -7.38 -8.29
C VAL A 31 12.12 -8.42 -7.23
N ASP A 32 12.91 -9.49 -7.10
CA ASP A 32 12.69 -10.57 -6.13
C ASP A 32 11.29 -11.22 -6.18
N GLY A 33 10.71 -11.29 -7.38
CA GLY A 33 9.36 -11.81 -7.62
C GLY A 33 8.25 -10.89 -7.12
N ALA A 34 8.51 -9.58 -7.02
CA ALA A 34 7.53 -8.55 -6.74
C ALA A 34 7.59 -7.44 -7.79
N ALA A 35 6.43 -6.95 -8.17
CA ALA A 35 6.28 -5.80 -9.05
C ALA A 35 6.45 -4.51 -8.22
N ALA A 36 7.60 -3.87 -8.33
CA ALA A 36 7.90 -2.59 -7.72
C ALA A 36 7.37 -1.45 -8.59
N LEU A 37 6.43 -0.67 -8.06
CA LEU A 37 5.98 0.59 -8.64
C LEU A 37 6.99 1.69 -8.30
N VAL A 38 7.62 2.26 -9.31
CA VAL A 38 8.72 3.23 -9.18
C VAL A 38 8.30 4.58 -9.75
N SER A 39 8.48 5.65 -8.98
CA SER A 39 8.19 7.01 -9.40
C SER A 39 9.07 7.45 -10.59
N ASP A 40 8.68 8.56 -11.21
CA ASP A 40 9.44 9.24 -12.26
C ASP A 40 10.81 9.76 -11.79
N TYR A 41 10.98 9.97 -10.49
CA TYR A 41 12.27 10.32 -9.86
C TYR A 41 13.02 9.10 -9.27
N GLY A 42 12.56 7.87 -9.55
CA GLY A 42 13.31 6.64 -9.27
C GLY A 42 13.08 5.99 -7.90
N LYS A 43 12.20 6.53 -7.06
CA LYS A 43 11.85 5.93 -5.76
C LYS A 43 10.88 4.78 -5.93
N THR A 44 11.12 3.67 -5.25
CA THR A 44 10.11 2.60 -5.14
C THR A 44 9.01 3.03 -4.18
N MET A 45 7.81 3.23 -4.70
CA MET A 45 6.66 3.69 -3.93
C MET A 45 5.92 2.52 -3.29
N ALA A 46 5.68 1.45 -4.04
CA ALA A 46 4.98 0.29 -3.54
C ALA A 46 5.47 -1.00 -4.20
N ARG A 47 5.24 -2.13 -3.55
CA ARG A 47 5.53 -3.46 -4.12
C ARG A 47 4.28 -4.33 -4.07
N LEU A 48 3.91 -4.89 -5.22
CA LEU A 48 2.87 -5.91 -5.35
C LEU A 48 3.54 -7.29 -5.42
N ARG A 49 3.09 -8.22 -4.58
CA ARG A 49 3.55 -9.62 -4.58
C ARG A 49 2.35 -10.55 -4.47
N THR A 50 2.29 -11.56 -5.32
CA THR A 50 1.32 -12.65 -5.22
C THR A 50 1.94 -13.87 -4.53
N GLN A 51 1.12 -14.86 -4.20
CA GLN A 51 1.57 -16.10 -3.55
C GLN A 51 2.27 -15.91 -2.20
N VAL A 52 1.96 -14.83 -1.48
CA VAL A 52 2.54 -14.57 -0.16
C VAL A 52 1.87 -15.45 0.90
N GLY A 53 2.58 -15.67 2.00
CA GLY A 53 2.01 -16.32 3.19
C GLY A 53 0.91 -15.47 3.84
N PRO A 54 0.22 -16.03 4.85
CA PRO A 54 -0.68 -15.23 5.67
C PRO A 54 0.09 -14.07 6.31
N GLY A 55 -0.60 -12.95 6.54
CA GLY A 55 -0.04 -11.84 7.31
C GLY A 55 0.39 -12.29 8.72
N PRO A 56 1.32 -11.57 9.37
CA PRO A 56 1.74 -11.86 10.73
C PRO A 56 0.55 -12.05 11.68
N ALA A 57 0.61 -13.08 12.52
CA ALA A 57 -0.35 -13.27 13.59
C ALA A 57 -0.26 -12.10 14.58
N CYS A 58 -1.41 -11.73 15.15
CA CYS A 58 -1.46 -10.69 16.16
C CYS A 58 -0.97 -11.21 17.50
N THR A 59 0.31 -11.00 17.79
CA THR A 59 0.93 -11.36 19.08
C THR A 59 1.00 -10.18 20.04
N THR A 60 1.04 -8.95 19.54
CA THR A 60 1.12 -7.73 20.34
C THR A 60 0.38 -6.62 19.61
N LYS A 61 -0.45 -5.86 20.34
CA LYS A 61 -1.11 -4.66 19.79
C LYS A 61 -0.24 -3.44 20.06
N SER A 62 -0.34 -2.45 19.17
CA SER A 62 0.32 -1.17 19.34
C SER A 62 -0.64 -0.03 19.02
N GLN A 63 -0.33 1.14 19.57
CA GLN A 63 -1.04 2.36 19.22
C GLN A 63 -0.86 2.65 17.73
N PHE A 64 -1.95 3.11 17.12
CA PHE A 64 -2.03 3.35 15.69
C PHE A 64 -2.85 4.62 15.42
N MET A 65 -2.68 5.15 14.22
CA MET A 65 -3.53 6.22 13.70
C MET A 65 -3.83 5.93 12.23
N VAL A 66 -5.10 5.95 11.84
CA VAL A 66 -5.52 5.80 10.43
C VAL A 66 -5.73 7.20 9.86
N TYR A 67 -5.08 7.48 8.74
CA TYR A 67 -5.17 8.77 8.04
C TYR A 67 -6.11 8.73 6.84
N ASP A 68 -6.25 7.55 6.22
CA ASP A 68 -7.09 7.32 5.05
C ASP A 68 -7.42 5.84 4.95
N SER A 69 -8.66 5.54 4.55
CA SER A 69 -9.04 4.18 4.22
C SER A 69 -10.22 4.14 3.25
N ALA A 70 -10.19 3.22 2.31
CA ALA A 70 -11.25 3.05 1.31
C ALA A 70 -11.37 1.58 0.88
N PRO A 71 -12.58 1.01 0.78
CA PRO A 71 -12.76 -0.36 0.29
C PRO A 71 -12.37 -0.49 -1.18
N ILE A 72 -11.92 -1.67 -1.60
CA ILE A 72 -11.59 -2.03 -2.98
C ILE A 72 -12.54 -3.16 -3.43
N PRO A 73 -13.76 -2.84 -3.91
CA PRO A 73 -14.76 -3.85 -4.25
C PRO A 73 -14.31 -4.84 -5.33
N ALA A 74 -13.39 -4.44 -6.22
CA ALA A 74 -12.85 -5.31 -7.26
C ALA A 74 -12.11 -6.54 -6.70
N LEU A 75 -11.62 -6.45 -5.46
CA LEU A 75 -10.93 -7.53 -4.76
C LEU A 75 -11.83 -8.30 -3.79
N ALA A 76 -13.14 -8.01 -3.77
CA ALA A 76 -14.06 -8.70 -2.88
C ALA A 76 -14.11 -10.21 -3.20
N GLN A 77 -13.78 -11.03 -2.21
CA GLN A 77 -13.74 -12.49 -2.31
C GLN A 77 -14.11 -13.13 -0.99
N SER A 78 -14.85 -14.24 -1.04
CA SER A 78 -15.21 -15.05 0.13
C SER A 78 -15.81 -14.23 1.29
N GLY A 79 -16.67 -13.25 0.96
CA GLY A 79 -17.32 -12.37 1.94
C GLY A 79 -16.42 -11.29 2.57
N THR A 80 -15.15 -11.20 2.18
CA THR A 80 -14.23 -10.13 2.60
C THR A 80 -14.04 -9.13 1.48
N THR A 81 -14.09 -7.83 1.80
CA THR A 81 -13.74 -6.76 0.86
C THR A 81 -12.45 -6.10 1.33
N PRO A 82 -11.31 -6.38 0.69
CA PRO A 82 -10.05 -5.70 1.01
C PRO A 82 -10.18 -4.19 0.87
N ARG A 83 -9.34 -3.46 1.60
CA ARG A 83 -9.35 -2.01 1.61
C ARG A 83 -7.95 -1.44 1.52
N PHE A 84 -7.82 -0.28 0.87
CA PHE A 84 -6.65 0.56 1.02
C PHE A 84 -6.66 1.17 2.42
N THR A 85 -5.50 1.24 3.06
CA THR A 85 -5.29 1.89 4.35
C THR A 85 -3.98 2.65 4.31
N TYR A 86 -3.97 3.86 4.84
CA TYR A 86 -2.77 4.63 5.18
C TYR A 86 -2.77 4.93 6.68
N GLU A 87 -1.74 4.50 7.38
CA GLU A 87 -1.68 4.56 8.84
C GLU A 87 -0.27 4.88 9.38
N ALA A 88 -0.24 5.29 10.65
CA ALA A 88 0.96 5.32 11.48
C ALA A 88 0.91 4.23 12.56
N ARG A 89 2.09 3.73 12.92
CA ARG A 89 2.34 2.94 14.11
C ARG A 89 3.26 3.69 15.04
N VAL A 90 2.82 3.82 16.30
CA VAL A 90 3.64 4.41 17.36
C VAL A 90 4.63 3.35 17.81
N ASN A 91 5.92 3.61 17.56
CA ASN A 91 7.00 2.71 17.96
C ASN A 91 7.71 3.18 19.23
N ALA A 92 7.51 4.44 19.63
CA ALA A 92 8.01 4.97 20.87
C ALA A 92 7.38 4.20 22.04
N THR A 93 8.21 3.64 22.91
CA THR A 93 7.79 2.96 24.14
C THR A 93 8.50 3.60 25.34
N ALA A 94 8.05 3.32 26.57
CA ALA A 94 8.77 3.81 27.76
C ALA A 94 10.24 3.36 27.81
N ALA A 95 10.54 2.17 27.25
CA ALA A 95 11.90 1.63 27.17
C ALA A 95 12.74 2.24 26.02
N ASP A 96 12.09 2.84 25.03
CA ASP A 96 12.74 3.45 23.87
C ASP A 96 11.88 4.61 23.32
N PRO A 97 11.90 5.77 23.99
CA PRO A 97 11.06 6.91 23.64
C PRO A 97 11.51 7.61 22.36
N SER A 98 12.71 7.29 21.87
CA SER A 98 13.32 7.93 20.70
C SER A 98 12.93 7.27 19.38
N LYS A 99 12.29 6.10 19.42
CA LYS A 99 11.94 5.34 18.22
C LYS A 99 10.95 6.11 17.35
N PRO A 100 11.29 6.37 16.07
CA PRO A 100 10.40 7.10 15.18
C PRO A 100 9.15 6.25 14.88
N ASN A 101 8.02 6.91 14.69
CA ASN A 101 6.81 6.27 14.21
C ASN A 101 7.01 5.72 12.79
N THR A 102 6.37 4.60 12.48
CA THR A 102 6.35 4.05 11.12
C THR A 102 5.09 4.50 10.42
N PHE A 103 5.20 5.03 9.21
CA PHE A 103 4.05 5.38 8.37
C PHE A 103 4.01 4.47 7.16
N ALA A 104 2.87 3.86 6.88
CA ALA A 104 2.78 2.91 5.79
C ALA A 104 1.39 2.90 5.18
N TYR A 105 1.33 2.54 3.90
CA TYR A 105 0.07 2.39 3.17
C TYR A 105 0.06 1.06 2.41
N GLY A 106 -1.14 0.52 2.21
CA GLY A 106 -1.30 -0.72 1.46
C GLY A 106 -2.70 -1.31 1.56
N ILE A 107 -2.87 -2.48 0.95
CA ILE A 107 -4.14 -3.20 0.90
C ILE A 107 -4.24 -4.20 2.05
N THR A 108 -5.33 -4.14 2.79
CA THR A 108 -5.54 -4.92 4.02
C THR A 108 -6.81 -5.73 3.94
N ALA A 109 -6.78 -6.98 4.41
CA ALA A 109 -7.97 -7.81 4.60
C ALA A 109 -8.81 -7.41 5.83
N ALA A 110 -8.18 -6.74 6.81
CA ALA A 110 -8.76 -6.49 8.10
C ALA A 110 -9.88 -5.43 8.01
N PRO A 111 -10.94 -5.54 8.84
CA PRO A 111 -11.85 -4.43 9.08
C PRO A 111 -11.09 -3.23 9.64
N GLU A 112 -11.70 -2.05 9.60
CA GLU A 112 -11.10 -0.87 10.22
C GLU A 112 -10.80 -1.16 11.70
N PRO A 113 -9.56 -0.93 12.16
CA PRO A 113 -9.26 -1.12 13.56
C PRO A 113 -10.07 -0.15 14.43
N THR A 114 -10.61 -0.66 15.54
CA THR A 114 -11.37 0.13 16.52
C THR A 114 -10.60 0.26 17.83
N GLY A 115 -10.67 1.43 18.48
CA GLY A 115 -10.01 1.69 19.77
C GLY A 115 -8.64 2.34 19.64
N THR A 116 -7.85 2.29 20.71
CA THR A 116 -6.55 2.99 20.80
C THR A 116 -5.36 2.12 20.40
N GLU A 117 -5.55 0.80 20.29
CA GLU A 117 -4.50 -0.16 19.93
C GLU A 117 -5.05 -1.21 18.97
N ALA A 118 -4.22 -1.59 18.00
CA ALA A 118 -4.56 -2.60 17.01
C ALA A 118 -3.39 -3.54 16.76
N CYS A 119 -3.70 -4.72 16.25
CA CYS A 119 -2.70 -5.62 15.67
C CYS A 119 -1.93 -4.90 14.55
N PRO A 120 -0.66 -5.24 14.30
CA PRO A 120 0.06 -4.74 13.14
C PRO A 120 -0.74 -5.05 11.89
N ILE A 121 -1.09 -4.01 11.13
CA ILE A 121 -1.75 -4.22 9.85
C ILE A 121 -0.74 -4.82 8.91
N SER A 122 -1.01 -6.05 8.50
CA SER A 122 -0.35 -6.64 7.36
C SER A 122 -1.00 -6.06 6.10
N HIS A 123 -0.21 -5.44 5.23
CA HIS A 123 -0.63 -5.09 3.87
C HIS A 123 -0.76 -6.34 2.97
N VAL A 124 -1.50 -7.32 3.48
CA VAL A 124 -1.79 -8.63 2.90
C VAL A 124 -3.32 -8.76 2.81
N PHE A 125 -3.79 -9.29 1.69
CA PHE A 125 -5.20 -9.54 1.42
C PHE A 125 -5.42 -10.92 0.79
N PRO A 126 -6.63 -11.49 0.93
CA PRO A 126 -6.96 -12.78 0.34
C PRO A 126 -6.85 -12.73 -1.18
N TRP A 127 -6.12 -13.68 -1.76
CA TRP A 127 -6.01 -13.82 -3.20
C TRP A 127 -5.64 -15.28 -3.54
N PRO A 128 -6.61 -16.12 -3.93
CA PRO A 128 -6.40 -17.53 -4.21
C PRO A 128 -5.29 -17.77 -5.23
N PRO A 129 -4.51 -18.86 -5.06
CA PRO A 129 -4.64 -19.92 -4.06
C PRO A 129 -4.08 -19.56 -2.67
N ARG A 130 -3.42 -18.41 -2.48
CA ARG A 130 -2.82 -18.00 -1.20
C ARG A 130 -3.30 -16.60 -0.79
N SER A 131 -2.37 -15.67 -0.67
CA SER A 131 -2.63 -14.26 -0.41
C SER A 131 -1.74 -13.42 -1.32
N ALA A 132 -2.05 -12.13 -1.40
CA ALA A 132 -1.24 -11.14 -2.08
C ALA A 132 -0.94 -9.98 -1.13
N SER A 133 0.13 -9.25 -1.39
CA SER A 133 0.49 -8.04 -0.66
C SER A 133 0.69 -6.90 -1.63
N PHE A 134 0.15 -5.71 -1.33
CA PHE A 134 0.45 -4.50 -2.06
C PHE A 134 0.59 -3.35 -1.08
N GLY A 135 1.78 -2.79 -0.94
CA GLY A 135 2.05 -1.76 0.06
C GLY A 135 3.38 -1.05 -0.12
N GLY A 136 3.54 0.04 0.63
CA GLY A 136 4.73 0.88 0.68
C GLY A 136 4.88 1.56 2.04
N VAL A 137 5.99 2.25 2.22
CA VAL A 137 6.32 3.01 3.44
C VAL A 137 6.42 4.48 3.08
N TYR A 138 5.81 5.33 3.91
CA TYR A 138 6.05 6.76 3.87
C TYR A 138 7.14 7.10 4.89
N ASP A 139 8.21 7.73 4.43
CA ASP A 139 9.26 8.26 5.29
C ASP A 139 9.33 9.79 5.09
N PRO A 140 8.94 10.58 6.10
CA PRO A 140 8.98 12.04 6.00
C PRO A 140 10.42 12.58 5.82
N PHE A 141 11.41 11.83 6.31
CA PHE A 141 12.84 12.19 6.24
C PHE A 141 13.54 11.66 4.99
N ASP A 142 12.81 11.04 4.07
CA ASP A 142 13.36 10.53 2.82
C ASP A 142 13.99 11.67 1.99
N THR A 143 15.28 11.50 1.69
CA THR A 143 16.16 12.44 0.97
C THR A 143 16.41 12.04 -0.49
N THR A 144 15.61 11.12 -1.05
CA THR A 144 15.75 10.69 -2.45
C THR A 144 15.82 11.90 -3.41
N PRO A 145 16.88 12.02 -4.23
CA PRO A 145 17.02 13.14 -5.16
C PRO A 145 15.83 13.28 -6.12
N GLY A 146 15.42 14.52 -6.41
CA GLY A 146 14.32 14.80 -7.34
C GLY A 146 12.91 14.66 -6.76
N LYS A 147 12.79 14.25 -5.48
CA LYS A 147 11.52 14.26 -4.74
C LYS A 147 10.98 15.70 -4.63
N PRO A 148 9.64 15.92 -4.67
CA PRO A 148 9.03 17.19 -4.31
C PRO A 148 9.45 17.65 -2.89
N MET A 149 9.52 18.96 -2.65
CA MET A 149 9.84 19.51 -1.32
C MET A 149 8.95 18.91 -0.24
N HIS A 150 9.59 18.62 0.91
CA HIS A 150 9.08 17.82 2.00
C HIS A 150 7.68 18.24 2.46
N VAL A 151 6.87 17.24 2.71
CA VAL A 151 5.60 17.37 3.40
C VAL A 151 5.86 16.97 4.84
N ASP A 152 5.84 17.93 5.76
CA ASP A 152 6.36 17.70 7.11
C ASP A 152 5.44 16.81 7.97
N THR A 153 4.21 16.57 7.53
CA THR A 153 3.24 15.77 8.28
C THR A 153 2.54 14.71 7.42
N PRO A 154 2.17 13.55 8.02
CA PRO A 154 1.41 12.51 7.32
C PRO A 154 0.02 12.98 6.85
N GLU A 155 -0.59 13.95 7.54
CA GLU A 155 -1.87 14.53 7.13
C GLU A 155 -1.75 15.27 5.80
N VAL A 156 -0.71 16.10 5.67
CA VAL A 156 -0.48 16.90 4.46
C VAL A 156 0.07 16.01 3.33
N TYR A 157 0.77 14.91 3.64
CA TYR A 157 1.24 13.96 2.62
C TYR A 157 0.11 13.48 1.70
N LYS A 158 -1.11 13.33 2.24
CA LYS A 158 -2.29 12.91 1.47
C LYS A 158 -2.66 13.86 0.33
N ASP A 159 -2.30 15.12 0.45
CA ASP A 159 -2.62 16.14 -0.55
C ASP A 159 -1.62 16.16 -1.72
N THR A 160 -0.49 15.46 -1.58
CA THR A 160 0.50 15.35 -2.65
C THR A 160 -0.02 14.58 -3.86
N THR A 161 0.46 14.97 -5.04
CA THR A 161 0.25 14.21 -6.28
C THR A 161 0.79 12.78 -6.16
N GLU A 162 1.92 12.62 -5.49
CA GLU A 162 2.54 11.32 -5.23
C GLU A 162 1.59 10.38 -4.50
N TYR A 163 1.06 10.81 -3.35
CA TYR A 163 0.11 10.01 -2.57
C TYR A 163 -1.14 9.68 -3.37
N LYS A 164 -1.69 10.67 -4.09
CA LYS A 164 -2.89 10.48 -4.92
C LYS A 164 -2.64 9.43 -6.01
N TYR A 165 -1.47 9.43 -6.64
CA TYR A 165 -1.08 8.43 -7.63
C TYR A 165 -0.92 7.03 -7.02
N ILE A 166 -0.28 6.92 -5.85
CA ILE A 166 -0.16 5.65 -5.13
C ILE A 166 -1.54 5.09 -4.78
N LYS A 167 -2.38 5.93 -4.15
CA LYS A 167 -3.73 5.54 -3.72
C LYS A 167 -4.53 5.07 -4.92
N GLN A 168 -4.53 5.84 -6.02
CA GLN A 168 -5.25 5.47 -7.22
C GLN A 168 -4.70 4.18 -7.86
N ALA A 169 -3.38 3.97 -7.87
CA ALA A 169 -2.80 2.72 -8.34
C ALA A 169 -3.24 1.51 -7.50
N MET A 170 -3.19 1.60 -6.18
CA MET A 170 -3.66 0.53 -5.28
C MET A 170 -5.17 0.29 -5.41
N MET A 171 -5.96 1.36 -5.48
CA MET A 171 -7.42 1.28 -5.63
C MET A 171 -7.85 0.71 -6.99
N SER A 172 -7.00 0.80 -8.01
CA SER A 172 -7.25 0.20 -9.33
C SER A 172 -6.95 -1.30 -9.41
N LEU A 173 -6.33 -1.87 -8.37
CA LEU A 173 -5.96 -3.29 -8.35
C LEU A 173 -7.21 -4.16 -8.50
N ARG A 174 -7.16 -5.09 -9.46
CA ARG A 174 -8.29 -5.91 -9.88
C ARG A 174 -7.83 -7.25 -10.45
N PRO A 175 -8.71 -8.27 -10.52
CA PRO A 175 -8.44 -9.49 -11.27
C PRO A 175 -8.07 -9.17 -12.74
N ALA A 176 -7.03 -9.81 -13.25
CA ALA A 176 -6.68 -9.74 -14.65
C ALA A 176 -7.73 -10.47 -15.52
N GLY A 177 -7.94 -10.00 -16.74
CA GLY A 177 -8.82 -10.65 -17.72
C GLY A 177 -10.33 -10.47 -17.51
N LYS A 178 -10.76 -9.62 -16.56
CA LYS A 178 -12.17 -9.17 -16.42
C LYS A 178 -12.41 -7.80 -17.10
#